data_AF-A0A843GZL9-F1
#
_entry.id   AF-A0A843GZL9-F1
#
_cell.length_a   1.000
_cell.length_b   1.000
_cell.length_c   1.000
_cell.angle_alpha   90.00
_cell.angle_beta   90.00
_cell.angle_gamma   90.00
#
_symmetry.space_group_name_H-M   'P 1'
#
loop_
_entity.id
_entity.type
_entity.pdbx_description
1 polymer ?
#
loop_
_entity_poly.entity_id
_entity_poly.type
_entity_poly.pdbx_seq_one_letter_code
_entity_poly.pdbx_strand_id
1 'polypeptide(L)'
;MGWLAINQKKWQALDRQHAGYVLQGMYRASGLDIHASNYEPRVDSFGFKEPSEKRKKAENYFRQAIRCIPKDFFPVVARVVLENKVISGKNIQVDKWDLCRGLDYLCDFIVQKKRGV
;
A
#
# COMPACT_ATOMS: atom_id res chain seq x y z
N MET A 1 -4.60 -13.36 -17.39
CA MET A 1 -3.96 -12.02 -17.47
C MET A 1 -4.71 -11.08 -16.53
N GLY A 2 -4.17 -10.84 -15.32
CA GLY A 2 -4.86 -10.12 -14.24
C GLY A 2 -4.79 -8.60 -14.36
N TRP A 3 -5.53 -7.87 -13.51
CA TRP A 3 -5.64 -6.40 -13.53
C TRP A 3 -4.29 -5.67 -13.37
N LEU A 4 -3.29 -6.33 -12.78
CA LEU A 4 -1.95 -5.80 -12.53
C LEU A 4 -1.01 -5.90 -13.75
N ALA A 5 -1.48 -6.45 -14.88
CA ALA A 5 -0.69 -6.60 -16.10
C ALA A 5 -0.71 -5.35 -17.02
N ILE A 6 -1.35 -4.25 -16.59
CA ILE A 6 -1.43 -3.03 -17.40
C ILE A 6 -0.07 -2.33 -17.44
N ASN A 7 0.39 -1.95 -18.63
CA ASN A 7 1.60 -1.13 -18.81
C ASN A 7 2.83 -1.71 -18.06
N GLN A 8 3.10 -3.00 -18.23
CA GLN A 8 4.26 -3.71 -17.64
C GLN A 8 5.58 -3.30 -18.32
N LYS A 9 6.00 -2.04 -18.18
CA LYS A 9 7.29 -1.57 -18.71
C LYS A 9 8.43 -1.96 -17.77
N LYS A 10 8.40 -1.40 -16.55
CA LYS A 10 9.44 -1.58 -15.53
C LYS A 10 9.09 -2.66 -14.51
N TRP A 11 7.83 -2.72 -14.09
CA TRP A 11 7.33 -3.62 -13.06
C TRP A 11 6.31 -4.59 -13.63
N GLN A 12 6.42 -5.86 -13.26
CA GLN A 12 5.50 -6.90 -13.68
C GLN A 12 4.31 -7.03 -12.73
N ALA A 13 3.25 -7.71 -13.18
CA ALA A 13 2.08 -8.00 -12.36
C ALA A 13 2.43 -8.70 -11.04
N LEU A 14 3.42 -9.61 -11.06
CA LEU A 14 3.91 -10.30 -9.88
C LEU A 14 4.63 -9.36 -8.91
N ASP A 15 5.43 -8.41 -9.41
CA ASP A 15 6.12 -7.42 -8.56
C ASP A 15 5.11 -6.53 -7.83
N ARG A 16 4.09 -6.07 -8.55
CA ARG A 16 2.98 -5.26 -8.02
C ARG A 16 2.17 -6.02 -6.99
N GLN A 17 1.90 -7.30 -7.25
CA GLN A 17 1.21 -8.17 -6.31
C GLN A 17 2.05 -8.36 -5.04
N HIS A 18 3.35 -8.63 -5.18
CA HIS A 18 4.27 -8.75 -4.05
C HIS A 18 4.35 -7.45 -3.25
N ALA A 19 4.43 -6.30 -3.91
CA ALA A 19 4.43 -5.00 -3.26
C ALA A 19 3.16 -4.78 -2.44
N GLY A 20 2.00 -5.10 -3.00
CA GLY A 20 0.73 -5.09 -2.29
C GLY A 20 0.73 -5.98 -1.03
N TYR A 21 1.23 -7.22 -1.14
CA TYR A 21 1.34 -8.11 0.01
C TYR A 21 2.27 -7.57 1.11
N VAL A 22 3.42 -6.99 0.74
CA VAL A 22 4.35 -6.38 1.69
C VAL A 22 3.69 -5.22 2.43
N LEU A 23 3.01 -4.32 1.70
CA LEU A 23 2.30 -3.20 2.30
C LEU A 23 1.19 -3.66 3.25
N GLN A 24 0.37 -4.63 2.82
CA GLN A 24 -0.70 -5.19 3.66
C GLN A 24 -0.14 -5.87 4.92
N GLY A 25 0.96 -6.61 4.80
CA GLY A 25 1.63 -7.24 5.95
C GLY A 25 2.15 -6.22 6.95
N MET A 26 2.77 -5.14 6.47
CA MET A 26 3.26 -4.04 7.32
C MET A 26 2.12 -3.27 7.97
N TYR A 27 1.02 -3.04 7.25
CA TYR A 27 -0.19 -2.45 7.80
C TYR A 27 -0.75 -3.28 8.96
N ARG A 28 -0.95 -4.59 8.76
CA ARG A 28 -1.45 -5.48 9.82
C ARG A 28 -0.51 -5.54 11.04
N ALA A 29 0.80 -5.57 10.80
CA ALA A 29 1.80 -5.59 11.87
C ALA A 29 1.93 -4.24 12.61
N SER A 30 1.59 -3.14 11.95
CA SER A 30 1.65 -1.79 12.54
C SER A 30 0.54 -1.51 13.55
N GLY A 31 -0.59 -2.24 13.46
CA GLY A 31 -1.77 -1.96 14.26
C GLY A 31 -2.26 -0.51 14.08
N LEU A 32 -2.13 0.01 12.85
CA LEU A 32 -2.74 1.26 12.42
C LEU A 32 -4.16 0.98 11.93
N ASP A 33 -5.02 1.98 12.05
CA ASP A 33 -6.32 2.02 11.40
C ASP A 33 -6.35 3.16 10.36
N ILE A 34 -7.01 2.93 9.24
CA ILE A 34 -7.15 3.90 8.16
C ILE A 34 -8.64 4.17 7.95
N HIS A 35 -9.04 5.39 8.28
CA HIS A 35 -10.38 5.85 7.98
C HIS A 35 -10.55 6.08 6.48
N ALA A 36 -11.60 5.50 5.91
CA ALA A 36 -11.93 5.62 4.49
C ALA A 36 -12.25 7.06 4.02
N SER A 37 -12.49 8.00 4.95
CA SER A 37 -12.82 9.39 4.64
C SER A 37 -11.62 10.26 4.27
N ASN A 38 -10.43 9.96 4.78
CA ASN A 38 -9.22 10.74 4.50
C ASN A 38 -7.98 9.89 4.17
N TYR A 39 -8.07 8.56 4.28
CA TYR A 39 -6.99 7.62 4.06
C TYR A 39 -5.73 7.93 4.89
N GLU A 40 -5.87 8.61 6.04
CA GLU A 40 -4.74 8.89 6.93
C GLU A 40 -4.57 7.79 7.96
N PRO A 41 -3.36 7.22 8.13
CA PRO A 41 -3.12 6.19 9.14
C PRO A 41 -3.08 6.79 10.54
N ARG A 42 -3.97 6.30 11.39
CA ARG A 42 -4.05 6.65 12.81
C ARG A 42 -3.59 5.46 13.66
N VAL A 43 -2.98 5.77 14.79
CA VAL A 43 -2.62 4.76 15.79
C VAL A 43 -3.92 4.27 16.41
N ASP A 44 -4.17 2.97 16.33
CA ASP A 44 -5.29 2.37 17.05
C ASP A 44 -5.04 2.53 18.56
N SER A 45 -6.02 3.10 19.25
CA SER A 45 -6.06 3.44 20.68
C SER A 45 -6.11 2.19 21.57
N PHE A 46 -5.47 1.08 21.20
CA PHE A 46 -5.29 -0.08 22.06
C PHE A 46 -4.53 0.36 23.32
N GLY A 47 -5.29 0.64 24.38
CA GLY A 47 -4.89 1.49 25.50
C GLY A 47 -3.51 1.20 26.09
N PHE A 48 -2.83 2.28 26.51
CA PHE A 48 -1.63 2.43 27.36
C PHE A 48 -0.48 1.39 27.31
N LYS A 49 -0.50 0.38 26.44
CA LYS A 49 0.60 -0.56 26.25
C LYS A 49 1.55 -0.01 25.21
N GLU A 50 2.82 0.12 25.60
CA GLU A 50 3.86 0.55 24.68
C GLU A 50 3.94 -0.42 23.48
N PRO A 51 3.96 0.08 22.24
CA PRO A 51 4.07 -0.77 21.06
C PRO A 51 5.45 -1.47 21.05
N SER A 52 5.46 -2.76 20.68
CA SER A 52 6.71 -3.51 20.55
C SER A 52 7.62 -2.89 19.47
N GLU A 53 8.94 -3.12 19.58
CA GLU A 53 9.90 -2.68 18.55
C GLU A 53 9.55 -3.18 17.15
N LYS A 54 8.96 -4.38 17.05
CA LYS A 54 8.47 -4.93 15.78
C LYS A 54 7.30 -4.10 15.23
N ARG A 55 6.35 -3.68 16.08
CA ARG A 55 5.23 -2.80 15.70
C ARG A 55 5.72 -1.42 15.28
N LYS A 56 6.64 -0.81 16.05
CA LYS A 56 7.24 0.49 15.71
C LYS A 56 7.96 0.45 14.35
N LYS A 57 8.73 -0.61 14.07
CA LYS A 57 9.39 -0.81 12.77
C LYS A 57 8.38 -0.99 11.64
N ALA A 58 7.33 -1.77 11.84
CA ALA A 58 6.28 -1.98 10.85
C ALA A 58 5.50 -0.68 10.56
N GLU A 59 5.16 0.09 11.59
CA GLU A 59 4.54 1.40 11.47
C GLU A 59 5.42 2.37 10.68
N ASN A 60 6.69 2.50 11.06
CA ASN A 60 7.61 3.41 10.37
C ASN A 60 7.78 3.02 8.89
N TYR A 61 7.91 1.71 8.61
CA TYR A 61 7.99 1.22 7.23
C TYR A 61 6.71 1.54 6.45
N PHE A 62 5.54 1.26 7.03
CA PHE A 62 4.26 1.55 6.41
C PHE A 62 4.09 3.04 6.11
N ARG A 63 4.37 3.92 7.09
CA ARG A 63 4.30 5.38 6.92
C ARG A 63 5.25 5.89 5.84
N GLN A 64 6.44 5.32 5.70
CA GLN A 64 7.36 5.66 4.61
C GLN A 64 6.82 5.18 3.26
N ALA A 65 6.33 3.94 3.19
CA ALA A 65 5.80 3.35 1.97
C ALA A 65 4.64 4.16 1.39
N ILE A 66 3.67 4.57 2.22
CA ILE A 66 2.52 5.37 1.75
C ILE A 66 2.92 6.78 1.33
N ARG A 67 3.98 7.36 1.90
CA ARG A 67 4.48 8.69 1.51
C ARG A 67 5.11 8.70 0.12
N CYS A 68 5.59 7.55 -0.35
CA CYS A 68 6.10 7.39 -1.71
C CYS A 68 4.98 7.32 -2.75
N ILE A 69 3.74 7.02 -2.33
CA ILE A 69 2.59 6.95 -3.23
C ILE A 69 1.94 8.34 -3.29
N PRO A 70 1.81 8.95 -4.48
CA PRO A 70 1.05 10.20 -4.64
C PRO A 70 -0.37 10.09 -4.06
N LYS A 71 -0.86 11.19 -3.47
CA LYS A 71 -2.16 11.23 -2.79
C LYS A 71 -3.32 10.81 -3.68
N ASP A 72 -3.22 11.05 -4.99
CA ASP A 72 -4.27 10.69 -5.95
C ASP A 72 -4.38 9.17 -6.18
N PHE A 73 -3.28 8.43 -6.01
CA PHE A 73 -3.23 6.98 -6.22
C PHE A 73 -3.42 6.18 -4.94
N PHE A 74 -3.15 6.77 -3.77
CA PHE A 74 -3.27 6.05 -2.51
C PHE A 74 -4.68 5.52 -2.19
N PRO A 75 -5.79 6.26 -2.45
CA PRO A 75 -7.13 5.76 -2.19
C PRO A 75 -7.45 4.42 -2.85
N VAL A 76 -7.06 4.25 -4.13
CA VAL A 76 -7.32 2.98 -4.85
C VAL A 76 -6.41 1.87 -4.34
N VAL A 77 -5.14 2.18 -4.00
CA VAL A 77 -4.23 1.22 -3.36
C VAL A 77 -4.78 0.78 -2.00
N ALA A 78 -5.22 1.71 -1.15
CA ALA A 78 -5.77 1.41 0.16
C ALA A 78 -7.02 0.51 0.05
N ARG A 79 -7.95 0.86 -0.83
CA ARG A 79 -9.17 0.09 -1.07
C ARG A 79 -8.89 -1.33 -1.55
N VAL A 80 -7.97 -1.50 -2.49
CA VAL A 80 -7.69 -2.82 -3.09
C VAL A 80 -6.76 -3.66 -2.22
N VAL A 81 -5.69 -3.06 -1.69
CA VAL A 81 -4.62 -3.78 -0.97
C VAL A 81 -4.92 -3.92 0.51
N LEU A 82 -5.42 -2.88 1.17
CA LEU A 82 -5.61 -2.88 2.62
C LEU A 82 -7.01 -3.37 2.99
N GLU A 83 -8.04 -2.88 2.31
CA GLU A 83 -9.43 -3.28 2.56
C GLU A 83 -9.86 -4.54 1.80
N ASN A 84 -9.03 -5.06 0.89
CA ASN A 84 -9.34 -6.20 0.03
C ASN A 84 -10.65 -6.02 -0.77
N LYS A 85 -11.01 -4.78 -1.12
CA LYS A 85 -12.23 -4.47 -1.88
C LYS A 85 -11.95 -4.51 -3.37
N VAL A 86 -12.82 -5.19 -4.11
CA VAL A 86 -12.77 -5.24 -5.58
C VAL A 86 -13.22 -3.90 -6.15
N ILE A 87 -12.55 -3.42 -7.20
CA ILE A 87 -12.96 -2.23 -7.96
C ILE A 87 -14.28 -2.55 -8.68
N SER A 88 -15.40 -2.00 -8.21
CA SER A 88 -16.74 -2.24 -8.77
C SER A 88 -17.25 -1.01 -9.53
N GLY A 89 -17.48 -1.18 -10.84
CA GLY A 89 -18.38 -0.34 -11.65
C GLY A 89 -17.74 0.82 -12.44
N LYS A 90 -18.12 0.90 -13.73
CA LYS A 90 -18.01 1.97 -14.77
C LYS A 90 -16.68 2.74 -14.97
N ASN A 91 -15.87 3.04 -13.95
CA ASN A 91 -14.55 3.72 -14.04
C ASN A 91 -13.34 2.79 -13.91
N ILE A 92 -13.59 1.48 -14.07
CA ILE A 92 -12.65 0.38 -13.84
C ILE A 92 -11.29 0.60 -14.53
N GLN A 93 -11.26 1.19 -15.73
CA GLN A 93 -10.01 1.37 -16.46
C GLN A 93 -9.11 2.44 -15.81
N VAL A 94 -9.67 3.58 -15.39
CA VAL A 94 -8.90 4.64 -14.71
C VAL A 94 -8.39 4.11 -13.37
N ASP A 95 -9.26 3.46 -12.59
CA ASP A 95 -8.91 2.89 -11.28
C ASP A 95 -7.81 1.81 -11.38
N LYS A 96 -7.80 1.01 -12.44
CA LYS A 96 -6.75 -0.01 -12.66
C LYS A 96 -5.40 0.61 -13.01
N TRP A 97 -5.38 1.68 -13.81
CA TRP A 97 -4.16 2.40 -14.15
C TRP A 97 -3.57 3.08 -12.91
N ASP A 98 -4.43 3.72 -12.12
CA ASP A 98 -4.03 4.38 -10.88
C ASP A 98 -3.55 3.38 -9.82
N LEU A 99 -4.19 2.21 -9.73
CA LEU A 99 -3.71 1.10 -8.91
C LEU A 99 -2.32 0.64 -9.35
N CYS A 100 -2.12 0.41 -10.65
CA CYS A 100 -0.81 -0.02 -11.15
C CYS A 100 0.27 1.03 -10.91
N ARG A 101 -0.03 2.32 -11.12
CA ARG A 101 0.90 3.42 -10.84
C ARG A 101 1.22 3.50 -9.35
N GLY A 102 0.21 3.46 -8.48
CA GLY A 102 0.42 3.45 -7.03
C GLY A 102 1.28 2.28 -6.57
N LEU A 103 1.09 1.09 -7.15
CA LEU A 103 1.93 -0.08 -6.89
C LEU A 103 3.33 0.05 -7.48
N ASP A 104 3.52 0.74 -8.61
CA ASP A 104 4.84 1.00 -9.20
C ASP A 104 5.70 1.87 -8.26
N TYR A 105 5.13 2.91 -7.65
CA TYR A 105 5.81 3.73 -6.62
C TYR A 105 6.21 2.88 -5.41
N LEU A 106 5.36 1.93 -5.03
CA LEU A 106 5.62 1.03 -3.92
C LEU A 106 6.72 0.00 -4.26
N CYS A 107 6.73 -0.52 -5.49
CA CYS A 107 7.81 -1.38 -5.99
C CYS A 107 9.16 -0.63 -5.96
N ASP A 108 9.18 0.63 -6.41
CA ASP A 108 10.38 1.48 -6.36
C ASP A 108 10.89 1.64 -4.92
N PHE A 109 10.00 1.95 -3.97
CA PHE A 109 10.33 2.06 -2.54
C PHE A 109 10.90 0.76 -1.97
N ILE A 110 10.26 -0.38 -2.24
CA ILE A 110 10.70 -1.69 -1.74
C ILE A 110 12.09 -2.04 -2.27
N VAL A 111 12.35 -1.77 -3.56
CA VAL A 111 13.67 -2.04 -4.16
C VAL A 111 14.74 -1.08 -3.66
N GLN A 112 14.43 0.20 -3.45
CA GLN A 112 15.37 1.14 -2.82
C GLN A 112 15.73 0.70 -1.40
N LYS A 113 14.74 0.31 -0.58
CA LYS A 113 14.99 -0.22 0.77
C LYS A 113 15.82 -1.50 0.79
N LYS A 114 15.63 -2.41 -0.18
CA LYS A 114 16.47 -3.61 -0.32
C LYS A 114 17.93 -3.28 -0.65
N ARG A 115 18.19 -2.14 -1.31
CA ARG A 115 19.53 -1.69 -1.68
C ARG A 115 20.26 -0.93 -0.56
N GLY A 116 19.63 -0.72 0.60
CA GLY A 116 20.27 -0.10 1.75
C GLY A 116 20.52 1.40 1.62
N VAL A 117 19.82 2.08 0.70
CA VAL A 117 19.82 3.54 0.55
C VAL A 117 18.74 4.15 1.44
#